data_AF-A0A0A1UCI6-F1
#
_entry.id   AF-A0A0A1UCI6-F1
#
_cell.length_a   1.000
_cell.length_b   1.000
_cell.length_c   1.000
_cell.angle_alpha   90.00
_cell.angle_beta   90.00
_cell.angle_gamma   90.00
#
_symmetry.space_group_name_H-M   'P 1'
#
loop_
_entity.id
_entity.type
_entity.pdbx_description
1 polymer ?
#
loop_
_entity_poly.entity_id
_entity_poly.type
_entity_poly.pdbx_seq_one_letter_code
_entity_poly.pdbx_strand_id
1 'polypeptide(L)'
;MERVLFAKEMVKFGDIDTDGFFCWHGSTDVAINGICMEGFDTKWRCEQALGVGEYFVADPSISVSYFQGDSHLILANVLRPSDKSLFIEQSMCYVVNNPFNWEYSYCLPLLAITFGNKQPVNFFAESYYVG
;
A
#
# COMPACT_ATOMS: atom_id res chain seq x y z
N MET A 1 -4.95 25.48 -0.37
CA MET A 1 -4.93 24.96 -1.75
C MET A 1 -4.92 23.46 -1.61
N GLU A 2 -6.09 22.83 -1.64
CA GLU A 2 -6.21 21.37 -1.60
C GLU A 2 -5.65 20.80 -2.89
N ARG A 3 -4.66 19.92 -2.78
CA ARG A 3 -4.05 19.22 -3.91
C ARG A 3 -4.51 17.77 -3.83
N VAL A 4 -5.57 17.46 -4.56
CA VAL A 4 -6.04 16.09 -4.76
C VAL A 4 -5.17 15.50 -5.87
N LEU A 5 -4.40 14.45 -5.55
CA LEU A 5 -3.72 13.65 -6.57
C LEU A 5 -4.79 12.92 -7.39
N PHE A 6 -4.94 13.29 -8.65
CA PHE A 6 -5.62 12.45 -9.62
C PHE A 6 -4.61 11.39 -10.06
N ALA A 7 -4.75 10.16 -9.57
CA ALA A 7 -3.97 9.01 -10.03
C ALA A 7 -4.15 8.88 -11.55
N LYS A 8 -3.08 9.16 -12.28
CA LYS A 8 -3.03 9.17 -13.74
C LYS A 8 -2.49 7.83 -14.23
N GLU A 9 -3.26 6.78 -14.03
CA GLU A 9 -3.44 5.61 -14.91
C GLU A 9 -4.45 4.67 -14.24
N MET A 10 -5.40 4.16 -15.03
CA MET A 10 -6.55 3.42 -14.52
C MET A 10 -6.10 2.13 -13.83
N VAL A 11 -6.21 2.08 -12.50
CA VAL A 11 -6.10 0.82 -11.76
C VAL A 11 -7.19 -0.11 -12.28
N LYS A 12 -6.79 -1.21 -12.90
CA LYS A 12 -7.70 -2.30 -13.21
C LYS A 12 -7.88 -3.15 -11.96
N PHE A 13 -9.13 -3.42 -11.60
CA PHE A 13 -9.46 -4.33 -10.53
C PHE A 13 -9.73 -5.72 -11.11
N GLY A 14 -9.34 -6.76 -10.38
CA GLY A 14 -9.76 -8.13 -10.69
C GLY A 14 -11.22 -8.37 -10.28
N ASP A 15 -11.68 -9.62 -10.39
CA ASP A 15 -13.01 -10.01 -9.94
C ASP A 15 -13.14 -9.86 -8.42
N ILE A 16 -14.19 -9.16 -7.98
CA ILE A 16 -14.47 -8.88 -6.57
C ILE A 16 -15.75 -9.59 -6.13
N ASP A 17 -15.73 -10.17 -4.92
CA ASP A 17 -16.87 -10.89 -4.35
C ASP A 17 -17.69 -10.01 -3.40
N THR A 18 -17.06 -9.02 -2.78
CA THR A 18 -17.71 -8.08 -1.86
C THR A 18 -17.19 -6.65 -2.04
N ASP A 19 -17.60 -5.76 -1.14
CA ASP A 19 -17.02 -4.44 -0.94
C ASP A 19 -15.55 -4.49 -0.49
N GLY A 20 -14.92 -3.32 -0.46
CA GLY A 20 -13.59 -3.12 0.09
C GLY A 20 -13.61 -2.58 1.51
N PHE A 21 -12.44 -2.55 2.15
CA PHE A 21 -12.27 -2.04 3.50
C PHE A 21 -10.99 -1.21 3.62
N PHE A 22 -10.99 -0.28 4.57
CA PHE A 22 -9.80 0.52 4.88
C PHE A 22 -8.83 -0.22 5.79
N CYS A 23 -7.55 -0.12 5.48
CA CYS A 23 -6.48 -0.70 6.27
C CYS A 23 -5.19 0.11 6.17
N TRP A 24 -4.23 -0.22 7.02
CA TRP A 24 -2.97 0.52 7.17
C TRP A 24 -1.80 -0.26 6.59
N HIS A 25 -0.91 0.45 5.92
CA HIS A 25 0.35 -0.06 5.43
C HIS A 25 1.50 0.81 5.91
N GLY A 26 2.45 0.21 6.63
CA GLY A 26 3.70 0.84 7.02
C GLY A 26 4.68 0.73 5.86
N SER A 27 5.41 1.79 5.57
CA SER A 27 6.42 1.80 4.52
C SER A 27 7.49 2.84 4.80
N THR A 28 8.63 2.75 4.11
CA THR A 28 9.68 3.79 4.18
C THR A 28 9.31 4.98 3.28
N ASP A 29 9.85 6.17 3.55
CA ASP A 29 9.59 7.37 2.73
C ASP A 29 9.86 7.14 1.22
N VAL A 30 10.92 6.39 0.91
CA VAL A 30 11.27 6.02 -0.48
C VAL A 30 10.20 5.13 -1.10
N ALA A 31 9.69 4.16 -0.33
CA ALA A 31 8.66 3.24 -0.81
C ALA A 31 7.30 3.93 -0.92
N ILE A 32 6.96 4.89 -0.05
CA ILE A 32 5.67 5.61 -0.12
C ILE A 32 5.54 6.36 -1.46
N ASN A 33 6.60 7.01 -1.93
CA ASN A 33 6.56 7.71 -3.22
C ASN A 33 6.27 6.73 -4.37
N GLY A 34 7.02 5.62 -4.44
CA GLY A 34 6.78 4.56 -5.41
C GLY A 34 5.36 4.00 -5.34
N ILE A 35 4.86 3.70 -4.13
CA ILE A 35 3.50 3.18 -3.93
C ILE A 35 2.43 4.18 -4.41
N CYS A 36 2.60 5.47 -4.13
CA CYS A 36 1.65 6.49 -4.57
C CYS A 36 1.64 6.70 -6.09
N MET A 37 2.76 6.45 -6.77
CA MET A 37 2.88 6.63 -8.22
C MET A 37 2.53 5.37 -9.02
N GLU A 38 2.90 4.20 -8.51
CA GLU A 38 2.89 2.93 -9.26
C GLU A 38 2.00 1.87 -8.62
N GLY A 39 1.57 2.07 -7.36
CA GLY A 39 0.85 1.07 -6.58
C GLY A 39 1.78 0.17 -5.76
N PHE A 40 1.21 -0.78 -5.03
CA PHE A 40 1.97 -1.68 -4.16
C PHE A 40 2.74 -2.74 -5.00
N ASP A 41 4.06 -2.70 -4.95
CA ASP A 41 4.93 -3.57 -5.76
C ASP A 41 5.05 -5.00 -5.21
N THR A 42 4.39 -5.91 -5.92
CA THR A 42 4.34 -7.35 -5.66
C THR A 42 5.71 -8.06 -5.72
N LYS A 43 6.72 -7.47 -6.37
CA LYS A 43 8.02 -8.13 -6.61
C LYS A 43 8.95 -8.17 -5.39
N TRP A 44 8.66 -7.40 -4.34
CA TRP A 44 9.54 -7.27 -3.18
C TRP A 44 9.23 -8.25 -2.04
N ARG A 45 8.25 -9.15 -2.19
CA ARG A 45 7.63 -9.84 -1.04
C ARG A 45 7.41 -11.33 -1.23
N CYS A 46 8.51 -12.07 -1.31
CA CYS A 46 8.51 -13.53 -1.17
C CYS A 46 8.74 -13.94 0.30
N GLU A 47 8.05 -14.99 0.75
CA GLU A 47 8.30 -15.71 2.02
C GLU A 47 8.13 -14.89 3.31
N GLN A 48 6.96 -14.28 3.51
CA GLN A 48 6.60 -13.58 4.75
C GLN A 48 5.71 -14.45 5.66
N ALA A 49 5.57 -14.08 6.94
CA ALA A 49 5.06 -14.93 8.03
C ALA A 49 3.69 -15.57 7.80
N LEU A 50 2.82 -14.94 7.02
CA LEU A 50 1.46 -15.41 6.73
C LEU A 50 1.28 -15.90 5.29
N GLY A 51 2.31 -15.79 4.45
CA GLY A 51 2.24 -16.10 3.01
C GLY A 51 2.83 -15.00 2.13
N VAL A 52 2.79 -15.26 0.82
CA VAL A 52 3.26 -14.32 -0.21
C VAL A 52 2.22 -13.23 -0.45
N GLY A 53 2.66 -11.97 -0.48
CA GLY A 53 1.80 -10.84 -0.84
C GLY A 53 2.11 -9.55 -0.10
N GLU A 54 1.19 -8.60 -0.28
CA GLU A 54 1.20 -7.28 0.33
C GLU A 54 0.49 -7.29 1.68
N TYR A 55 1.16 -6.80 2.72
CA TYR A 55 0.69 -6.89 4.11
C TYR A 55 0.07 -5.57 4.54
N PHE A 56 -1.12 -5.66 5.10
CA PHE A 56 -1.86 -4.56 5.71
C PHE A 56 -2.32 -4.97 7.09
N VAL A 57 -2.70 -3.99 7.91
CA VAL A 57 -3.23 -4.23 9.25
C VAL A 57 -4.46 -3.36 9.52
N ALA A 58 -5.34 -3.85 10.40
CA ALA A 58 -6.53 -3.12 10.81
C ALA A 58 -6.22 -1.96 11.76
N ASP A 59 -5.20 -2.13 12.59
CA ASP A 59 -4.79 -1.15 13.61
C ASP A 59 -3.45 -0.51 13.21
N PRO A 60 -3.39 0.83 13.06
CA PRO A 60 -2.16 1.52 12.67
C PRO A 60 -1.04 1.33 13.69
N SER A 61 -1.34 1.10 14.97
CA SER A 61 -0.32 0.86 16.01
C SER A 61 0.47 -0.44 15.75
N ILE A 62 -0.16 -1.45 15.17
CA ILE A 62 0.51 -2.68 14.72
C ILE A 62 1.45 -2.35 13.57
N SER A 63 0.98 -1.56 12.60
CA SER A 63 1.79 -1.14 11.44
C SER A 63 3.04 -0.38 11.85
N VAL A 64 2.91 0.50 12.85
CA VAL A 64 4.01 1.26 13.44
C VAL A 64 4.99 0.33 14.18
N SER A 65 4.52 -0.73 14.83
CA SER A 65 5.38 -1.67 15.55
C SER A 65 6.27 -2.52 14.64
N TYR A 66 5.82 -2.82 13.42
CA TYR A 66 6.60 -3.57 12.43
C TYR A 66 7.62 -2.71 11.67
N PHE A 67 7.45 -1.38 11.67
CA PHE A 67 8.34 -0.46 10.98
C PHE A 67 9.25 0.30 11.96
N GLN A 68 10.57 0.09 11.82
CA GLN A 68 11.60 0.84 12.56
C GLN A 68 11.88 2.23 11.97
N GLY A 69 11.16 2.64 10.92
CA GLY A 69 11.48 3.80 10.12
C GLY A 69 10.24 4.60 9.79
N ASP A 70 10.28 5.84 10.23
CA ASP A 70 9.56 6.98 9.69
C ASP A 70 8.08 7.10 10.05
N SER A 71 7.73 8.34 10.40
CA SER A 71 6.44 8.69 10.99
C SER A 71 5.38 8.82 9.90
N HIS A 72 5.31 7.80 9.05
CA HIS A 72 4.50 7.79 7.85
C HIS A 72 3.77 6.46 7.68
N LEU A 73 2.50 6.55 7.33
CA LEU A 73 1.64 5.40 7.03
C LEU A 73 0.89 5.66 5.72
N ILE A 74 0.48 4.60 5.06
CA ILE A 74 -0.49 4.66 3.97
C ILE A 74 -1.82 4.10 4.48
N LEU A 75 -2.87 4.90 4.35
CA LEU A 75 -4.24 4.39 4.37
C LEU A 75 -4.56 3.84 2.98
N ALA A 76 -4.92 2.57 2.91
CA ALA A 76 -5.32 1.89 1.69
C ALA A 76 -6.78 1.45 1.77
N ASN A 77 -7.44 1.34 0.62
CA ASN A 77 -8.65 0.56 0.46
C ASN A 77 -8.29 -0.76 -0.23
N VAL A 78 -8.61 -1.88 0.41
CA VAL A 78 -8.39 -3.23 -0.12
C VAL A 78 -9.73 -3.81 -0.53
N LEU A 79 -9.86 -4.19 -1.80
CA LEU A 79 -11.01 -4.93 -2.30
C LEU A 79 -10.83 -6.42 -2.01
N ARG A 80 -11.91 -7.11 -1.64
CA ARG A 80 -11.86 -8.55 -1.39
C ARG A 80 -11.99 -9.32 -2.72
N PRO A 81 -10.96 -10.08 -3.12
CA PRO A 81 -11.02 -10.86 -4.35
C PRO A 81 -12.11 -11.93 -4.29
N SER A 82 -12.66 -12.27 -5.45
CA SER A 82 -13.51 -13.45 -5.60
C SER A 82 -12.73 -14.74 -5.37
N ASP A 83 -11.49 -14.79 -5.86
CA ASP A 83 -10.58 -15.88 -5.55
C ASP A 83 -10.00 -15.71 -4.14
N LYS A 84 -10.50 -16.51 -3.21
CA LYS A 84 -10.07 -16.48 -1.80
C LYS A 84 -8.62 -16.92 -1.60
N SER A 85 -7.98 -17.55 -2.58
CA SER A 85 -6.54 -17.87 -2.49
C SER A 85 -5.64 -16.63 -2.58
N LEU A 86 -6.17 -15.51 -3.10
CA LEU A 86 -5.44 -14.25 -3.24
C LEU A 86 -5.50 -13.37 -2.00
N PHE A 87 -6.24 -13.77 -0.97
CA PHE A 87 -6.49 -12.95 0.21
C PHE A 87 -6.46 -13.76 1.50
N ILE A 88 -5.63 -13.33 2.44
CA ILE A 88 -5.54 -13.91 3.78
C ILE A 88 -5.97 -12.83 4.77
N GLU A 89 -6.86 -13.20 5.69
CA GLU A 89 -7.24 -12.38 6.84
C GLU A 89 -7.03 -13.19 8.12
N GLN A 90 -6.09 -12.74 8.95
CA GLN A 90 -5.76 -13.40 10.20
C GLN A 90 -5.36 -12.38 11.26
N SER A 91 -6.05 -12.40 12.41
CA SER A 91 -5.67 -11.65 13.61
C SER A 91 -5.32 -10.18 13.36
N MET A 92 -6.17 -9.47 12.59
CA MET A 92 -6.00 -8.06 12.18
C MET A 92 -4.92 -7.79 11.12
N CYS A 93 -4.30 -8.83 10.57
CA CYS A 93 -3.41 -8.73 9.41
C CYS A 93 -4.13 -9.21 8.16
N TYR A 94 -3.90 -8.50 7.06
CA TYR A 94 -4.43 -8.81 5.75
C TYR A 94 -3.27 -8.98 4.77
N VAL A 95 -3.28 -10.06 4.00
CA VAL A 95 -2.29 -10.29 2.94
C VAL A 95 -3.01 -10.38 1.61
N VAL A 96 -2.57 -9.58 0.64
CA VAL A 96 -3.14 -9.55 -0.71
C VAL A 96 -2.07 -9.98 -1.72
N ASN A 97 -2.33 -11.07 -2.42
CA ASN A 97 -1.42 -11.60 -3.43
C ASN A 97 -1.81 -11.12 -4.84
N ASN A 98 -1.48 -9.86 -5.15
CA ASN A 98 -1.71 -9.31 -6.49
C ASN A 98 -0.79 -9.97 -7.54
N PRO A 99 -1.16 -9.96 -8.84
CA PRO A 99 -0.31 -10.48 -9.91
C PRO A 99 1.02 -9.74 -10.06
N PHE A 100 2.08 -10.50 -10.37
CA PHE A 100 3.42 -9.95 -10.66
C PHE A 100 3.49 -9.11 -11.95
N ASN A 101 2.53 -9.29 -12.86
CA ASN A 101 2.49 -8.64 -14.16
C ASN A 101 1.74 -7.30 -14.15
N TRP A 102 1.24 -6.84 -12.99
CA TRP A 102 0.51 -5.58 -12.85
C TRP A 102 -0.78 -5.50 -13.66
N GLU A 103 -1.35 -6.63 -14.08
CA GLU A 103 -2.58 -6.65 -14.87
C GLU A 103 -3.78 -6.09 -14.10
N TYR A 104 -3.80 -6.31 -12.78
CA TYR A 104 -4.76 -5.72 -11.85
C TYR A 104 -4.16 -5.59 -10.45
N SER A 105 -4.82 -4.79 -9.60
CA SER A 105 -4.51 -4.68 -8.18
C SER A 105 -5.81 -4.61 -7.37
N TYR A 106 -5.86 -5.30 -6.23
CA TYR A 106 -6.94 -5.14 -5.24
C TYR A 106 -6.61 -4.08 -4.18
N CYS A 107 -5.42 -3.50 -4.22
CA CYS A 107 -4.93 -2.55 -3.22
C CYS A 107 -4.87 -1.15 -3.83
N LEU A 108 -5.68 -0.23 -3.30
CA LEU A 108 -5.68 1.17 -3.69
C LEU A 108 -5.08 2.03 -2.57
N PRO A 109 -3.89 2.62 -2.74
CA PRO A 109 -3.40 3.62 -1.79
C PRO A 109 -4.28 4.87 -1.89
N LEU A 110 -4.72 5.40 -0.74
CA LEU A 110 -5.61 6.55 -0.68
C LEU A 110 -4.93 7.79 -0.11
N LEU A 111 -4.27 7.63 1.05
CA LEU A 111 -3.66 8.75 1.77
C LEU A 111 -2.32 8.32 2.33
N ALA A 112 -1.28 9.11 2.05
CA ALA A 112 -0.06 9.08 2.83
C ALA A 112 -0.22 10.03 4.03
N ILE A 113 -0.01 9.49 5.23
CA ILE A 113 -0.26 10.18 6.49
C ILE A 113 1.08 10.34 7.20
N THR A 114 1.44 11.58 7.50
CA THR A 114 2.57 11.90 8.37
C THR A 114 2.05 12.19 9.78
N PHE A 115 2.68 11.61 10.79
CA PHE A 115 2.36 11.83 12.19
C PHE A 115 3.60 12.23 13.00
N GLY A 116 3.40 12.71 14.23
CA GLY A 116 4.49 13.26 15.04
C GLY A 116 5.07 14.57 14.48
N ASN A 117 6.34 14.85 14.77
CA ASN A 117 7.03 16.10 14.39
C ASN A 117 7.86 15.97 13.09
N LYS A 118 7.51 15.03 12.20
CA LYS A 118 8.22 14.81 10.94
C LYS A 118 7.66 15.68 9.82
N GLN A 119 8.48 15.89 8.79
CA GLN A 119 8.05 16.60 7.58
C GLN A 119 7.13 15.69 6.73
N PRO A 120 6.15 16.26 6.02
CA PRO A 120 5.37 15.53 5.03
C PRO A 120 6.26 14.80 4.02
N VAL A 121 5.81 13.65 3.51
CA VAL A 121 6.52 12.96 2.41
C VAL A 121 6.67 13.93 1.25
N ASN A 122 7.90 14.11 0.76
CA ASN A 122 8.16 14.95 -0.39
C ASN A 122 7.91 14.15 -1.68
N PHE A 123 6.72 14.31 -2.24
CA PHE A 123 6.32 13.69 -3.51
C PHE A 123 6.96 14.33 -4.75
N PHE A 124 7.62 15.47 -4.60
CA PHE A 124 8.16 16.29 -5.70
C PHE A 124 9.65 16.54 -5.57
N ALA A 125 10.39 15.72 -4.83
CA ALA A 125 11.86 15.82 -4.87
C ALA A 125 12.29 15.62 -6.32
N GLU A 126 12.75 16.72 -6.94
CA GLU A 126 13.29 16.72 -8.29
C GLU A 126 14.29 15.58 -8.37
N SER A 127 14.04 14.63 -9.28
CA SER A 127 15.04 13.68 -9.68
C SER A 127 16.29 14.48 -10.01
N TYR A 128 17.34 14.35 -9.19
CA TYR A 128 18.65 14.87 -9.53
C TYR A 128 19.05 14.21 -10.84
N TYR A 129 18.82 14.92 -11.95
CA TYR A 129 19.40 14.60 -13.25
C TYR A 129 20.91 14.77 -13.07
N VAL A 130 21.59 13.68 -12.80
CA VAL A 130 23.02 13.57 -13.07
C VAL A 130 23.14 13.31 -14.56
N GLY A 131 23.41 14.37 -15.31
CA GLY A 131 23.81 14.30 -16.71
C GLY A 131 25.22 13.74 -16.87
#